data_AF-A0A7Y5NW19-F1
#
_entry.id   AF-A0A7Y5NW19-F1
#
_cell.length_a   1.000
_cell.length_b   1.000
_cell.length_c   1.000
_cell.angle_alpha   90.00
_cell.angle_beta   90.00
_cell.angle_gamma   90.00
#
_symmetry.space_group_name_H-M   'P 1'
#
loop_
_entity.id
_entity.type
_entity.pdbx_description
1 polymer ?
#
loop_
_entity_poly.entity_id
_entity_poly.type
_entity_poly.pdbx_seq_one_letter_code
_entity_poly.pdbx_strand_id
1 'polypeptide(L)'
;MRTRALLGTLTTISIAALAVSCTEPPEGQEEQTETSTAALTGAIFTTLVDGSRVNANIYDAKEDVYLDGGPGDNAPSGAGALPEGDYYFQVTDPSGKTLLSTDDIECRSFHVNEDGIIDQVNPGPGGCEHNTGVDQDHGGVTIQLMPYDDTPNNGDEYKVWVTLVDDYDPGHGKHGFRNRDSKTDNYKVRVEARKPCCGNGIVETGEECDDGNTNDYDECSNECTLNPICGNGIVEGDEECDDGNTDPYDYCDNDCELPYCGNGIVEGDEECDDGNTDDYDSCTNECTEYCPPERMPM
;
A
#
# COMPACT_ATOMS: atom_id res chain seq x y z
N MET A 1 -27.30 14.34 -108.19
CA MET A 1 -26.50 15.57 -108.35
C MET A 1 -25.15 15.33 -107.69
N ARG A 2 -24.05 15.43 -108.47
CA ARG A 2 -22.67 15.85 -108.12
C ARG A 2 -22.05 15.35 -106.80
N THR A 3 -20.80 14.93 -106.66
CA THR A 3 -19.61 14.63 -107.46
C THR A 3 -18.61 14.07 -106.44
N ARG A 4 -17.77 13.11 -106.83
CA ARG A 4 -16.60 12.58 -106.09
C ARG A 4 -15.70 13.66 -105.46
N ALA A 5 -15.04 13.30 -104.35
CA ALA A 5 -13.63 13.59 -104.12
C ALA A 5 -12.95 12.43 -103.35
N LEU A 6 -11.88 11.90 -103.93
CA LEU A 6 -10.93 10.93 -103.38
C LEU A 6 -9.89 11.62 -102.46
N LEU A 7 -9.27 10.82 -101.60
CA LEU A 7 -7.84 10.75 -101.18
C LEU A 7 -7.81 10.39 -99.68
N GLY A 8 -7.00 9.49 -99.14
CA GLY A 8 -5.93 8.65 -99.65
C GLY A 8 -5.54 7.66 -98.54
N THR A 9 -5.02 6.52 -98.94
CA THR A 9 -4.61 5.37 -98.11
C THR A 9 -3.38 5.65 -97.26
N LEU A 10 -3.35 5.18 -96.01
CA LEU A 10 -2.12 4.68 -95.38
C LEU A 10 -2.41 3.55 -94.39
N THR A 11 -1.69 2.46 -94.63
CA THR A 11 -1.71 1.15 -94.00
C THR A 11 -1.00 1.19 -92.65
N THR A 12 -1.59 0.58 -91.61
CA THR A 12 -0.81 0.05 -90.48
C THR A 12 -1.32 -1.33 -90.11
N ILE A 13 -0.39 -2.28 -90.19
CA ILE A 13 -0.49 -3.66 -89.70
C ILE A 13 -0.24 -3.60 -88.19
N SER A 14 -1.15 -4.13 -87.38
CA SER A 14 -0.84 -4.45 -85.98
C SER A 14 -1.11 -5.93 -85.71
N ILE A 15 -0.01 -6.56 -85.31
CA ILE A 15 0.21 -7.96 -85.01
C ILE A 15 -0.55 -8.34 -83.72
N ALA A 16 -1.18 -9.52 -83.74
CA ALA A 16 -1.71 -10.15 -82.54
C ALA A 16 -0.55 -10.52 -81.59
N ALA A 17 -0.55 -9.94 -80.40
CA ALA A 17 0.30 -10.38 -79.30
C ALA A 17 -0.53 -11.24 -78.33
N LEU A 18 -0.20 -12.53 -78.27
CA LEU A 18 -0.52 -13.39 -77.14
C LEU A 18 0.10 -12.76 -75.88
N ALA A 19 -0.71 -12.27 -74.96
CA ALA A 19 -0.26 -11.96 -73.61
C ALA A 19 -0.36 -13.22 -72.76
N VAL A 20 0.81 -13.75 -72.41
CA VAL A 20 1.02 -14.80 -71.42
C VAL A 20 0.51 -14.31 -70.07
N SER A 21 -0.32 -15.13 -69.44
CA SER A 21 -0.81 -14.99 -68.08
C SER A 21 0.32 -15.19 -67.07
N CYS A 22 0.64 -14.14 -66.30
CA CYS A 22 1.24 -14.26 -64.98
C CYS A 22 0.16 -13.84 -63.98
N THR A 23 -0.55 -14.82 -63.41
CA THR A 23 -1.36 -14.58 -62.22
C THR A 23 -0.41 -14.24 -61.09
N GLU A 24 -0.69 -13.13 -60.42
CA GLU A 24 -0.02 -12.74 -59.18
C GLU A 24 -0.08 -13.91 -58.19
N PRO A 25 1.03 -14.24 -57.51
CA PRO A 25 0.97 -15.17 -56.39
C PRO A 25 -0.01 -14.60 -55.37
N PRO A 26 -0.92 -15.40 -54.78
CA PRO A 26 -1.76 -14.90 -53.71
C PRO A 26 -0.84 -14.33 -52.63
N GLU A 27 -1.04 -13.05 -52.30
CA GLU A 27 -0.47 -12.43 -51.13
C GLU A 27 -0.65 -13.40 -49.98
N GLY A 28 0.47 -13.71 -49.32
CA GLY A 28 0.53 -14.66 -48.24
C GLY A 28 -0.64 -14.42 -47.32
N GLN A 29 -1.49 -15.44 -47.19
CA GLN A 29 -2.31 -15.54 -46.00
C GLN A 29 -1.30 -15.55 -44.87
N GLU A 30 -1.20 -14.44 -44.15
CA GLU A 30 -0.62 -14.46 -42.82
C GLU A 30 -1.31 -15.61 -42.12
N GLU A 31 -0.51 -16.63 -41.82
CA GLU A 31 -0.89 -17.70 -40.94
C GLU A 31 -1.24 -17.00 -39.63
N GLN A 32 -2.52 -16.70 -39.46
CA GLN A 32 -3.09 -16.47 -38.15
C GLN A 32 -2.87 -17.80 -37.44
N THR A 33 -1.71 -17.92 -36.80
CA THR A 33 -1.51 -18.84 -35.70
C THR A 33 -2.59 -18.46 -34.71
N GLU A 34 -3.71 -19.18 -34.77
CA GLU A 34 -4.60 -19.29 -33.64
C GLU A 34 -3.73 -19.78 -32.49
N THR A 35 -3.26 -18.84 -31.67
CA THR A 35 -2.72 -19.11 -30.35
C THR A 35 -3.88 -19.70 -29.57
N SER A 36 -4.02 -21.02 -29.69
CA SER A 36 -4.61 -21.85 -28.65
C SER A 36 -3.76 -21.62 -27.41
N THR A 37 -4.04 -20.56 -26.65
CA THR A 37 -3.43 -20.27 -25.35
C THR A 37 -3.79 -21.43 -24.42
N ALA A 38 -2.90 -22.43 -24.37
CA ALA A 38 -3.00 -23.49 -23.40
C ALA A 38 -3.02 -22.85 -22.01
N ALA A 39 -3.87 -23.37 -21.11
CA ALA A 39 -3.91 -22.89 -19.74
C ALA A 39 -2.49 -22.89 -19.16
N LEU A 40 -2.11 -21.80 -18.49
CA LEU A 40 -0.78 -21.63 -17.90
C LEU A 40 -0.43 -22.89 -17.10
N THR A 41 0.74 -23.47 -17.35
CA THR A 41 1.20 -24.67 -16.63
C THR A 41 1.99 -24.28 -15.40
N GLY A 42 2.32 -25.28 -14.56
CA GLY A 42 3.12 -25.05 -13.36
C GLY A 42 2.36 -24.58 -12.14
N ALA A 43 3.12 -24.20 -11.12
CA ALA A 43 2.67 -23.69 -9.84
C ALA A 43 3.50 -22.47 -9.44
N ILE A 44 2.95 -21.67 -8.52
CA ILE A 44 3.66 -20.61 -7.84
C ILE A 44 3.57 -20.90 -6.35
N PHE A 45 4.56 -20.42 -5.60
CA PHE A 45 4.60 -20.59 -4.16
C PHE A 45 4.89 -19.25 -3.50
N THR A 46 4.27 -19.01 -2.37
CA THR A 46 4.81 -18.03 -1.43
C THR A 46 5.91 -18.67 -0.60
N THR A 47 7.01 -17.96 -0.38
CA THR A 47 8.20 -18.38 0.36
C THR A 47 8.74 -17.23 1.21
N LEU A 48 9.79 -17.49 2.00
CA LEU A 48 10.62 -16.43 2.58
C LEU A 48 11.62 -15.91 1.56
N VAL A 49 12.36 -14.86 1.92
CA VAL A 49 13.39 -14.24 1.08
C VAL A 49 14.42 -15.25 0.52
N ASP A 50 14.68 -16.35 1.22
CA ASP A 50 15.65 -17.37 0.83
C ASP A 50 15.06 -18.55 0.03
N GLY A 51 13.79 -18.45 -0.40
CA GLY A 51 13.07 -19.51 -1.10
C GLY A 51 12.47 -20.57 -0.16
N SER A 52 12.75 -20.54 1.14
CA SER A 52 12.25 -21.57 2.04
C SER A 52 10.73 -21.49 2.23
N ARG A 53 10.08 -22.67 2.22
CA ARG A 53 8.63 -22.78 2.42
C ARG A 53 8.26 -22.62 3.88
N VAL A 54 7.22 -21.84 4.12
CA VAL A 54 6.67 -21.63 5.46
C VAL A 54 5.57 -22.66 5.74
N ASN A 55 5.53 -23.21 6.95
CA ASN A 55 4.51 -24.18 7.33
C ASN A 55 3.10 -23.57 7.20
N ALA A 56 2.26 -24.20 6.37
CA ALA A 56 0.91 -23.76 6.04
C ALA A 56 0.81 -22.36 5.39
N ASN A 57 1.90 -21.82 4.83
CA ASN A 57 1.96 -20.47 4.24
C ASN A 57 1.49 -19.37 5.22
N ILE A 58 1.88 -19.47 6.50
CA ILE A 58 1.52 -18.49 7.54
C ILE A 58 2.77 -17.70 7.96
N TYR A 59 2.85 -16.45 7.51
CA TYR A 59 3.98 -15.54 7.66
C TYR A 59 3.86 -14.66 8.91
N ASP A 60 5.01 -14.25 9.44
CA ASP A 60 5.10 -13.39 10.62
C ASP A 60 4.99 -11.90 10.27
N ALA A 61 5.14 -11.48 9.01
CA ALA A 61 4.89 -10.12 8.53
C ALA A 61 4.58 -10.06 7.03
N LYS A 62 3.98 -8.97 6.54
CA LYS A 62 3.68 -8.78 5.11
C LYS A 62 4.96 -8.66 4.28
N GLU A 63 6.00 -8.10 4.89
CA GLU A 63 7.34 -7.89 4.33
C GLU A 63 8.10 -9.22 4.19
N ASP A 64 7.70 -10.27 4.89
CA ASP A 64 8.37 -11.57 4.82
C ASP A 64 7.86 -12.45 3.67
N VAL A 65 6.84 -12.00 2.94
CA VAL A 65 6.20 -12.79 1.89
C VAL A 65 6.85 -12.52 0.54
N TYR A 66 7.49 -13.56 0.00
CA TYR A 66 8.11 -13.54 -1.32
C TYR A 66 7.39 -14.52 -2.25
N LEU A 67 7.30 -14.16 -3.52
CA LEU A 67 6.91 -15.02 -4.62
C LEU A 67 8.13 -15.81 -5.08
N ASP A 68 7.94 -17.11 -5.23
CA ASP A 68 8.88 -17.99 -5.89
C ASP A 68 8.17 -18.75 -7.02
N GLY A 69 8.84 -18.75 -8.18
CA GLY A 69 8.38 -19.37 -9.41
C GLY A 69 9.35 -20.50 -9.77
N GLY A 70 8.84 -21.74 -9.78
CA GLY A 70 9.68 -22.89 -10.12
C GLY A 70 9.22 -24.19 -9.46
N PRO A 71 9.97 -25.29 -9.68
CA PRO A 71 9.75 -26.55 -8.98
C PRO A 71 9.93 -26.36 -7.47
N GLY A 72 8.94 -26.75 -6.66
CA GLY A 72 9.06 -26.65 -5.20
C GLY A 72 10.20 -27.51 -4.62
N ASP A 73 10.55 -27.30 -3.36
CA ASP A 73 11.72 -27.91 -2.69
C ASP A 73 11.87 -29.41 -3.00
N ASN A 74 13.05 -29.81 -3.44
CA ASN A 74 13.40 -31.19 -3.83
C ASN A 74 12.71 -31.73 -5.11
N ALA A 75 11.99 -30.92 -5.87
CA ALA A 75 11.47 -31.32 -7.16
C ALA A 75 12.61 -31.35 -8.21
N PRO A 76 12.52 -32.24 -9.23
CA PRO A 76 13.45 -32.20 -10.35
C PRO A 76 13.39 -30.82 -11.04
N SER A 77 14.53 -30.33 -11.53
CA SER A 77 14.58 -29.12 -12.35
C SER A 77 13.54 -29.17 -13.48
N GLY A 78 12.74 -28.12 -13.62
CA GLY A 78 11.64 -28.01 -14.59
C GLY A 78 10.30 -28.68 -14.20
N ALA A 79 10.20 -29.38 -13.06
CA ALA A 79 8.95 -30.01 -12.65
C ALA A 79 7.95 -28.97 -12.09
N GLY A 80 6.86 -28.71 -12.83
CA GLY A 80 5.85 -27.73 -12.38
C GLY A 80 6.30 -26.28 -12.52
N ALA A 81 7.30 -26.04 -13.36
CA ALA A 81 7.80 -24.71 -13.66
C ALA A 81 6.80 -23.89 -14.48
N LEU A 82 6.86 -22.58 -14.32
CA LEU A 82 6.18 -21.65 -15.22
C LEU A 82 6.87 -21.70 -16.60
N PRO A 83 6.11 -21.58 -17.70
CA PRO A 83 6.71 -21.37 -19.02
C PRO A 83 7.65 -20.15 -19.05
N GLU A 84 8.64 -20.17 -19.92
CA GLU A 84 9.48 -19.00 -20.18
C GLU A 84 8.62 -17.80 -20.64
N GLY A 85 8.95 -16.60 -20.14
CA GLY A 85 8.29 -15.36 -20.54
C GLY A 85 8.26 -14.31 -19.45
N ASP A 86 7.68 -13.17 -19.79
CA ASP A 86 7.43 -12.08 -18.84
C ASP A 86 6.06 -12.22 -18.20
N TYR A 87 6.00 -11.98 -16.90
CA TYR A 87 4.82 -12.16 -16.07
C TYR A 87 4.51 -10.90 -15.28
N TYR A 88 3.22 -10.71 -15.00
CA TYR A 88 2.76 -9.81 -13.94
C TYR A 88 2.29 -10.61 -12.74
N PHE A 89 2.42 -10.03 -11.54
CA PHE A 89 1.75 -10.52 -10.34
C PHE A 89 0.84 -9.49 -9.68
N GLN A 90 -0.09 -9.95 -8.85
CA GLN A 90 -0.90 -9.10 -7.98
C GLN A 90 -1.31 -9.82 -6.70
N VAL A 91 -1.60 -9.05 -5.66
CA VAL A 91 -2.20 -9.52 -4.41
C VAL A 91 -3.64 -9.04 -4.32
N THR A 92 -4.52 -9.94 -3.91
CA THR A 92 -5.96 -9.68 -3.73
C THR A 92 -6.47 -10.32 -2.45
N ASP A 93 -7.70 -9.98 -2.07
CA ASP A 93 -8.45 -10.76 -1.10
C ASP A 93 -8.64 -12.21 -1.60
N PRO A 94 -8.99 -13.19 -0.74
CA PRO A 94 -9.12 -14.59 -1.15
C PRO A 94 -10.16 -14.82 -2.25
N SER A 95 -11.16 -13.95 -2.40
CA SER A 95 -12.14 -14.04 -3.47
C SER A 95 -11.65 -13.49 -4.82
N GLY A 96 -10.52 -12.77 -4.83
CA GLY A 96 -9.96 -12.05 -5.97
C GLY A 96 -10.80 -10.86 -6.43
N LYS A 97 -11.72 -10.36 -5.60
CA LYS A 97 -12.60 -9.25 -5.95
C LYS A 97 -11.98 -7.90 -5.62
N THR A 98 -11.25 -7.82 -4.52
CA THR A 98 -10.59 -6.61 -4.06
C THR A 98 -9.12 -6.71 -4.42
N LEU A 99 -8.63 -5.76 -5.20
CA LEU A 99 -7.20 -5.58 -5.44
C LEU A 99 -6.58 -4.99 -4.18
N LEU A 100 -5.51 -5.62 -3.69
CA LEU A 100 -4.77 -5.17 -2.51
C LEU A 100 -3.42 -4.59 -2.89
N SER A 101 -2.80 -5.01 -4.00
CA SER A 101 -1.59 -4.34 -4.51
C SER A 101 -1.86 -2.87 -4.77
N THR A 102 -1.05 -2.00 -4.17
CA THR A 102 -1.23 -0.54 -4.20
C THR A 102 -0.38 0.15 -5.26
N ASP A 103 0.61 -0.56 -5.79
CA ASP A 103 1.54 -0.09 -6.81
C ASP A 103 1.07 -0.42 -8.24
N ASP A 104 1.71 0.26 -9.20
CA ASP A 104 1.38 0.09 -10.61
C ASP A 104 1.66 -1.36 -11.07
N ILE A 105 0.88 -1.85 -12.03
CA ILE A 105 1.08 -3.19 -12.59
C ILE A 105 2.44 -3.32 -13.25
N GLU A 106 2.96 -2.24 -13.84
CA GLU A 106 4.27 -2.24 -14.48
C GLU A 106 5.43 -2.36 -13.48
N CYS A 107 5.21 -2.06 -12.19
CA CYS A 107 6.20 -2.30 -11.12
C CYS A 107 6.26 -3.78 -10.69
N ARG A 108 5.31 -4.60 -11.13
CA ARG A 108 5.12 -6.01 -10.70
C ARG A 108 5.45 -6.99 -11.82
N SER A 109 6.39 -6.62 -12.69
CA SER A 109 6.82 -7.42 -13.83
C SER A 109 8.09 -8.21 -13.51
N PHE A 110 8.17 -9.46 -13.96
CA PHE A 110 9.36 -10.30 -13.82
C PHE A 110 9.51 -11.27 -14.99
N HIS A 111 10.72 -11.77 -15.18
CA HIS A 111 11.06 -12.74 -16.21
C HIS A 111 11.26 -14.14 -15.62
N VAL A 112 10.79 -15.15 -16.35
CA VAL A 112 11.05 -16.57 -16.11
C VAL A 112 11.84 -17.10 -17.30
N ASN A 113 12.97 -17.76 -17.03
CA ASN A 113 13.86 -18.30 -18.05
C ASN A 113 13.43 -19.68 -18.59
N GLU A 114 14.21 -20.23 -19.53
CA GLU A 114 13.99 -21.55 -20.14
C GLU A 114 13.94 -22.71 -19.11
N ASP A 115 14.61 -22.57 -17.97
CA ASP A 115 14.60 -23.57 -16.89
C ASP A 115 13.35 -23.46 -15.99
N GLY A 116 12.51 -22.45 -16.24
CA GLY A 116 11.26 -22.19 -15.54
C GLY A 116 11.46 -21.61 -14.15
N ILE A 117 12.58 -20.90 -13.95
CA ILE A 117 12.97 -20.21 -12.73
C ILE A 117 12.92 -18.71 -13.00
N ILE A 118 12.49 -17.93 -12.00
CA ILE A 118 12.58 -16.47 -12.04
C ILE A 118 14.05 -16.05 -12.00
N ASP A 119 14.51 -15.28 -12.98
CA ASP A 119 15.91 -14.83 -13.05
C ASP A 119 16.06 -13.30 -13.00
N GLN A 120 14.99 -12.54 -13.22
CA GLN A 120 15.01 -11.08 -13.21
C GLN A 120 13.67 -10.47 -12.81
N VAL A 121 13.72 -9.37 -12.05
CA VAL A 121 12.59 -8.43 -11.89
C VAL A 121 12.75 -7.30 -12.90
N ASN A 122 11.68 -6.99 -13.61
CA ASN A 122 11.66 -5.96 -14.65
C ASN A 122 11.31 -4.61 -14.01
N PRO A 123 12.18 -3.58 -14.11
CA PRO A 123 11.91 -2.29 -13.49
C PRO A 123 10.76 -1.57 -14.20
N GLY A 124 9.79 -1.09 -13.42
CA GLY A 124 8.67 -0.32 -13.93
C GLY A 124 9.02 1.16 -14.22
N PRO A 125 8.04 1.97 -14.63
CA PRO A 125 8.22 3.40 -14.86
C PRO A 125 8.83 4.11 -13.66
N GLY A 126 9.83 4.95 -13.90
CA GLY A 126 10.53 5.64 -12.81
C GLY A 126 11.47 4.73 -11.99
N GLY A 127 11.64 3.47 -12.38
CA GLY A 127 12.53 2.52 -11.72
C GLY A 127 11.94 1.89 -10.45
N CYS A 128 10.62 1.82 -10.33
CA CYS A 128 9.99 1.04 -9.26
C CYS A 128 10.31 -0.45 -9.44
N GLU A 129 10.77 -1.09 -8.36
CA GLU A 129 11.11 -2.51 -8.32
C GLU A 129 10.79 -3.04 -6.93
N HIS A 130 10.34 -4.30 -6.87
CA HIS A 130 10.15 -5.00 -5.60
C HIS A 130 11.48 -5.52 -5.08
N ASN A 131 11.61 -5.65 -3.75
CA ASN A 131 12.82 -6.24 -3.18
C ASN A 131 12.97 -7.70 -3.62
N THR A 132 14.21 -8.13 -3.82
CA THR A 132 14.53 -9.48 -4.28
C THR A 132 15.34 -10.26 -3.26
N GLY A 133 15.15 -11.57 -3.28
CA GLY A 133 15.96 -12.55 -2.58
C GLY A 133 16.53 -13.59 -3.54
N VAL A 134 17.07 -14.67 -2.97
CA VAL A 134 17.64 -15.77 -3.75
C VAL A 134 17.14 -17.07 -3.16
N ASP A 135 16.45 -17.87 -3.98
CA ASP A 135 16.11 -19.25 -3.66
C ASP A 135 17.41 -20.07 -3.52
N GLN A 136 17.66 -20.59 -2.32
CA GLN A 136 18.87 -21.36 -2.03
C GLN A 136 18.90 -22.73 -2.72
N ASP A 137 17.75 -23.28 -3.13
CA ASP A 137 17.68 -24.62 -3.72
C ASP A 137 18.04 -24.60 -5.21
N HIS A 138 17.45 -23.69 -5.99
CA HIS A 138 17.62 -23.64 -7.45
C HIS A 138 18.33 -22.37 -7.94
N GLY A 139 18.65 -21.43 -7.06
CA GLY A 139 19.35 -20.18 -7.39
C GLY A 139 18.46 -19.15 -8.11
N GLY A 140 17.13 -19.33 -8.05
CA GLY A 140 16.17 -18.38 -8.59
C GLY A 140 16.07 -17.09 -7.80
N VAL A 141 15.52 -16.06 -8.41
CA VAL A 141 15.18 -14.81 -7.75
C VAL A 141 13.81 -14.95 -7.10
N THR A 142 13.74 -14.69 -5.79
CA THR A 142 12.46 -14.53 -5.10
C THR A 142 12.07 -13.06 -5.09
N ILE A 143 10.77 -12.75 -5.16
CA ILE A 143 10.28 -11.37 -5.31
C ILE A 143 9.37 -11.02 -4.14
N GLN A 144 9.69 -9.99 -3.36
CA GLN A 144 8.82 -9.53 -2.27
C GLN A 144 7.47 -9.10 -2.84
N LEU A 145 6.35 -9.39 -2.16
CA LEU A 145 5.01 -9.01 -2.65
C LEU A 145 4.59 -7.57 -2.31
N MET A 146 5.30 -6.90 -1.39
CA MET A 146 4.99 -5.55 -0.91
C MET A 146 5.30 -4.48 -1.96
N PRO A 147 4.41 -3.48 -2.17
CA PRO A 147 3.38 -3.05 -1.23
C PRO A 147 1.96 -3.57 -1.54
N TYR A 148 1.21 -3.94 -0.48
CA TYR A 148 -0.22 -4.24 -0.57
C TYR A 148 -0.99 -3.92 0.72
N ASP A 149 -2.26 -3.57 0.54
CA ASP A 149 -3.23 -3.28 1.60
C ASP A 149 -3.68 -4.56 2.33
N ASP A 150 -4.24 -4.37 3.51
CA ASP A 150 -4.78 -5.48 4.28
C ASP A 150 -6.06 -6.04 3.69
N THR A 151 -6.23 -7.36 3.81
CA THR A 151 -7.44 -8.04 3.39
C THR A 151 -8.63 -7.59 4.26
N PRO A 152 -9.79 -7.22 3.68
CA PRO A 152 -10.98 -6.83 4.45
C PRO A 152 -11.62 -7.97 5.28
N ASN A 153 -11.10 -9.20 5.15
CA ASN A 153 -11.65 -10.36 5.83
C ASN A 153 -10.92 -10.57 7.17
N ASN A 154 -11.65 -10.88 8.23
CA ASN A 154 -11.11 -11.18 9.58
C ASN A 154 -10.18 -12.42 9.67
N GLY A 155 -9.69 -12.94 8.54
CA GLY A 155 -8.92 -14.19 8.48
C GLY A 155 -7.50 -14.05 7.94
N ASP A 156 -7.04 -12.82 7.72
CA ASP A 156 -5.69 -12.44 7.27
C ASP A 156 -5.18 -13.24 6.09
N GLU A 157 -6.11 -13.71 5.25
CA GLU A 157 -5.82 -14.53 4.10
C GLU A 157 -5.76 -13.66 2.86
N TYR A 158 -4.73 -13.92 2.07
CA TYR A 158 -4.38 -13.21 0.85
C TYR A 158 -4.25 -14.23 -0.28
N LYS A 159 -4.42 -13.73 -1.49
CA LYS A 159 -4.20 -14.52 -2.70
C LYS A 159 -3.29 -13.76 -3.65
N VAL A 160 -2.15 -14.37 -3.94
CA VAL A 160 -1.25 -13.93 -5.02
C VAL A 160 -1.72 -14.54 -6.33
N TRP A 161 -1.63 -13.77 -7.41
CA TRP A 161 -1.89 -14.19 -8.77
C TRP A 161 -0.67 -13.91 -9.63
N VAL A 162 -0.40 -14.77 -10.60
CA VAL A 162 0.64 -14.62 -11.62
C VAL A 162 0.03 -14.94 -12.99
N THR A 163 0.32 -14.12 -13.99
CA THR A 163 -0.17 -14.30 -15.38
C THR A 163 0.87 -13.78 -16.36
N LEU A 164 0.95 -14.37 -17.56
CA LEU A 164 1.81 -13.85 -18.62
C LEU A 164 1.39 -12.43 -19.00
N VAL A 165 2.36 -11.57 -19.31
CA VAL A 165 2.12 -10.19 -19.78
C VAL A 165 1.19 -10.19 -21.00
N ASP A 166 1.37 -11.14 -21.93
CA ASP A 166 0.54 -11.27 -23.14
C ASP A 166 -0.91 -11.69 -22.86
N ASP A 167 -1.17 -12.35 -21.71
CA ASP A 167 -2.51 -12.80 -21.30
C ASP A 167 -3.21 -11.80 -20.37
N TYR A 168 -2.49 -10.79 -19.89
CA TYR A 168 -3.04 -9.74 -19.04
C TYR A 168 -3.99 -8.83 -19.82
N ASP A 169 -5.20 -8.66 -19.29
CA ASP A 169 -6.23 -7.83 -19.94
C ASP A 169 -7.04 -7.05 -18.90
N PRO A 170 -6.72 -5.76 -18.66
CA PRO A 170 -7.27 -4.99 -17.55
C PRO A 170 -8.81 -4.85 -17.58
N GLY A 171 -9.46 -5.13 -18.73
CA GLY A 171 -10.92 -5.12 -18.85
C GLY A 171 -11.60 -6.43 -18.42
N HIS A 172 -10.85 -7.48 -18.10
CA HIS A 172 -11.37 -8.82 -17.88
C HIS A 172 -10.78 -9.50 -16.65
N GLY A 173 -11.41 -10.62 -16.25
CA GLY A 173 -10.94 -11.42 -15.13
C GLY A 173 -11.04 -10.70 -13.79
N LYS A 174 -10.03 -10.93 -12.94
CA LYS A 174 -9.84 -10.30 -11.64
C LYS A 174 -8.75 -9.24 -11.76
N HIS A 175 -9.15 -8.01 -12.09
CA HIS A 175 -8.22 -6.88 -12.28
C HIS A 175 -7.16 -7.13 -13.36
N GLY A 176 -7.54 -7.83 -14.42
CA GLY A 176 -6.61 -8.19 -15.49
C GLY A 176 -6.22 -9.67 -15.54
N PHE A 177 -6.42 -10.40 -14.44
CA PHE A 177 -5.99 -11.78 -14.29
C PHE A 177 -7.14 -12.76 -14.55
N ARG A 178 -7.02 -13.61 -15.57
CA ARG A 178 -8.06 -14.57 -15.95
C ARG A 178 -7.79 -15.91 -15.27
N ASN A 179 -8.79 -16.48 -14.58
CA ASN A 179 -8.64 -17.73 -13.82
C ASN A 179 -8.01 -18.91 -14.61
N ARG A 180 -8.20 -18.99 -15.92
CA ARG A 180 -7.65 -20.07 -16.76
C ARG A 180 -6.17 -19.84 -17.11
N ASP A 181 -5.79 -18.59 -17.21
CA ASP A 181 -4.51 -18.15 -17.78
C ASP A 181 -3.56 -17.66 -16.67
N SER A 182 -4.01 -17.73 -15.40
CA SER A 182 -3.25 -17.31 -14.22
C SER A 182 -3.01 -18.46 -13.24
N LYS A 183 -1.91 -18.37 -12.48
CA LYS A 183 -1.64 -19.18 -11.29
C LYS A 183 -1.88 -18.39 -10.03
N THR A 184 -2.22 -19.10 -8.97
CA THR A 184 -2.50 -18.48 -7.68
C THR A 184 -1.95 -19.33 -6.55
N ASP A 185 -1.51 -18.67 -5.49
CA ASP A 185 -1.27 -19.29 -4.19
C ASP A 185 -1.99 -18.47 -3.10
N ASN A 186 -2.37 -19.13 -2.01
CA ASN A 186 -2.96 -18.46 -0.86
C ASN A 186 -1.98 -18.49 0.31
N TYR A 187 -1.93 -17.39 1.04
CA TYR A 187 -1.09 -17.25 2.21
C TYR A 187 -1.81 -16.45 3.29
N LYS A 188 -1.27 -16.52 4.51
CA LYS A 188 -1.75 -15.74 5.64
C LYS A 188 -0.62 -14.97 6.29
N VAL A 189 -0.93 -13.83 6.85
CA VAL A 189 -0.01 -13.06 7.69
C VAL A 189 -0.59 -13.03 9.10
N ARG A 190 0.19 -13.35 10.12
CA ARG A 190 -0.33 -13.40 11.50
C ARG A 190 -0.82 -12.02 11.93
N VAL A 191 -1.93 -11.98 12.66
CA VAL A 191 -2.52 -10.74 13.21
C VAL A 191 -1.51 -9.94 14.05
N GLU A 192 -0.61 -10.63 14.78
CA GLU A 192 0.47 -9.98 15.56
C GLU A 192 1.48 -9.20 14.70
N ALA A 193 1.39 -9.33 13.38
CA ALA A 193 2.21 -8.62 12.40
C ALA A 193 1.56 -7.37 11.83
N ARG A 194 0.25 -7.17 12.06
CA ARG A 194 -0.30 -5.84 11.91
C ARG A 194 0.41 -5.00 12.95
N LYS A 195 1.33 -4.15 12.50
CA LYS A 195 1.65 -2.97 13.29
C LYS A 195 0.29 -2.27 13.49
N PRO A 196 -0.25 -2.21 14.72
CA PRO A 196 -1.52 -1.53 14.96
C PRO A 196 -1.41 -0.11 14.38
N CYS A 197 -2.41 0.24 13.57
CA CYS A 197 -2.39 1.49 12.82
C CYS A 197 -3.18 2.54 13.59
N CYS A 198 -2.48 3.30 14.43
CA CYS A 198 -3.13 4.35 15.18
C CYS A 198 -3.80 5.40 14.29
N GLY A 199 -5.03 5.77 14.63
CA GLY A 199 -5.82 6.80 13.95
C GLY A 199 -6.77 6.24 12.88
N ASN A 200 -7.08 4.94 12.92
CA ASN A 200 -7.99 4.29 11.96
C ASN A 200 -9.44 4.18 12.47
N GLY A 201 -9.68 4.51 13.74
CA GLY A 201 -10.97 4.53 14.43
C GLY A 201 -11.36 3.19 15.06
N ILE A 202 -10.43 2.23 15.14
CA ILE A 202 -10.65 0.90 15.68
C ILE A 202 -9.52 0.59 16.65
N VAL A 203 -9.85 0.45 17.93
CA VAL A 203 -8.88 0.01 18.95
C VAL A 203 -8.47 -1.45 18.69
N GLU A 204 -7.26 -1.64 18.19
CA GLU A 204 -6.64 -2.94 17.91
C GLU A 204 -5.88 -3.49 19.13
N THR A 205 -5.41 -4.74 19.04
CA THR A 205 -4.65 -5.35 20.15
C THR A 205 -3.28 -4.68 20.27
N GLY A 206 -3.03 -4.04 21.42
CA GLY A 206 -1.78 -3.30 21.69
C GLY A 206 -1.96 -1.79 21.73
N GLU A 207 -3.10 -1.27 21.29
CA GLU A 207 -3.48 0.14 21.43
C GLU A 207 -4.21 0.37 22.76
N GLU A 208 -3.94 1.48 23.44
CA GLU A 208 -4.71 1.91 24.62
C GLU A 208 -5.96 2.70 24.19
N CYS A 209 -5.90 3.36 23.04
CA CYS A 209 -6.96 4.15 22.41
C CYS A 209 -6.75 4.19 20.88
N ASP A 210 -7.78 4.57 20.12
CA ASP A 210 -7.69 4.99 18.71
C ASP A 210 -8.92 5.89 18.44
N ASP A 211 -8.67 7.14 18.08
CA ASP A 211 -9.70 8.17 17.90
C ASP A 211 -10.02 8.49 16.43
N GLY A 212 -9.44 7.72 15.50
CA GLY A 212 -9.70 7.80 14.07
C GLY A 212 -9.13 9.05 13.40
N ASN A 213 -8.14 9.70 14.00
CA ASN A 213 -7.53 10.88 13.43
C ASN A 213 -5.99 10.88 13.64
N THR A 214 -5.30 11.95 13.22
CA THR A 214 -3.83 12.06 13.33
C THR A 214 -3.35 13.25 14.17
N ASN A 215 -4.17 13.68 15.12
CA ASN A 215 -3.92 14.82 15.99
C ASN A 215 -3.35 14.30 17.30
N ASP A 216 -2.12 14.70 17.62
CA ASP A 216 -1.42 14.18 18.82
C ASP A 216 -1.87 14.85 20.12
N TYR A 217 -2.77 15.84 20.05
CA TYR A 217 -3.14 16.74 21.14
C TYR A 217 -4.59 16.56 21.62
N ASP A 218 -5.23 15.45 21.29
CA ASP A 218 -6.52 15.04 21.86
C ASP A 218 -6.32 13.83 22.80
N GLU A 219 -7.41 13.14 23.13
CA GLU A 219 -7.46 12.01 24.06
C GLU A 219 -6.53 10.86 23.67
N CYS A 220 -6.17 10.74 22.39
CA CYS A 220 -5.36 9.64 21.90
C CYS A 220 -4.16 10.10 21.08
N SER A 221 -2.95 9.77 21.54
CA SER A 221 -1.75 10.07 20.76
C SER A 221 -1.70 9.26 19.47
N ASN A 222 -0.90 9.71 18.50
CA ASN A 222 -0.61 8.96 17.27
C ASN A 222 0.23 7.69 17.51
N GLU A 223 0.72 7.49 18.73
CA GLU A 223 1.35 6.26 19.19
C GLU A 223 0.34 5.36 19.95
N CYS A 224 -0.95 5.70 19.93
CA CYS A 224 -2.07 4.96 20.51
C CYS A 224 -1.95 4.75 22.02
N THR A 225 -1.44 5.79 22.68
CA THR A 225 -1.44 5.94 24.14
C THR A 225 -2.41 7.03 24.52
N LEU A 226 -3.07 6.87 25.67
CA LEU A 226 -3.91 7.95 26.20
C LEU A 226 -3.03 9.15 26.57
N ASN A 227 -3.43 10.34 26.10
CA ASN A 227 -2.83 11.58 26.56
C ASN A 227 -3.54 12.04 27.85
N PRO A 228 -2.81 12.59 28.83
CA PRO A 228 -3.43 13.26 29.97
C PRO A 228 -4.21 14.48 29.46
N ILE A 229 -5.40 14.70 30.02
CA ILE A 229 -6.27 15.82 29.64
C ILE A 229 -6.76 16.53 30.88
N CYS A 230 -6.35 17.79 30.95
CA CYS A 230 -6.82 18.68 31.98
C CYS A 230 -8.32 18.98 31.83
N GLY A 231 -9.06 18.78 32.92
CA GLY A 231 -10.48 19.08 33.04
C GLY A 231 -11.39 17.88 32.80
N ASN A 232 -10.88 16.65 32.81
CA ASN A 232 -11.66 15.43 32.61
C ASN A 232 -12.15 14.78 33.93
N GLY A 233 -11.67 15.30 35.07
CA GLY A 233 -11.96 14.88 36.44
C GLY A 233 -11.06 13.76 36.97
N ILE A 234 -9.96 13.45 36.27
CA ILE A 234 -9.03 12.38 36.57
C ILE A 234 -7.61 12.95 36.49
N VAL A 235 -6.87 12.89 37.60
CA VAL A 235 -5.45 13.31 37.61
C VAL A 235 -4.60 12.25 36.91
N GLU A 236 -4.02 12.61 35.77
CA GLU A 236 -3.26 11.73 34.87
C GLU A 236 -1.88 12.32 34.53
N GLY A 237 -0.87 11.47 34.33
CA GLY A 237 0.47 11.93 33.92
C GLY A 237 1.15 12.85 34.95
N ASP A 238 1.47 14.07 34.52
CA ASP A 238 2.17 15.11 35.29
C ASP A 238 1.22 16.17 35.88
N GLU A 239 -0.10 15.98 35.77
CA GLU A 239 -1.10 16.88 36.36
C GLU A 239 -0.99 16.93 37.90
N GLU A 240 -1.05 18.13 38.47
CA GLU A 240 -1.07 18.32 39.93
C GLU A 240 -2.50 18.25 40.50
N CYS A 241 -3.48 18.59 39.67
CA CYS A 241 -4.91 18.58 39.94
C CYS A 241 -5.70 18.27 38.67
N ASP A 242 -6.97 17.89 38.81
CA ASP A 242 -7.98 17.93 37.74
C ASP A 242 -9.34 18.00 38.43
N ASP A 243 -10.08 19.06 38.15
CA ASP A 243 -11.34 19.35 38.82
C ASP A 243 -12.58 19.08 37.94
N GLY A 244 -12.37 18.54 36.73
CA GLY A 244 -13.41 18.16 35.78
C GLY A 244 -14.02 19.32 35.01
N ASN A 245 -13.35 20.46 34.94
CA ASN A 245 -13.83 21.61 34.18
C ASN A 245 -12.70 22.42 33.51
N THR A 246 -12.99 23.60 32.93
CA THR A 246 -11.99 24.42 32.18
C THR A 246 -11.98 25.89 32.65
N ASP A 247 -12.39 26.12 33.90
CA ASP A 247 -12.45 27.43 34.55
C ASP A 247 -11.12 27.70 35.27
N PRO A 248 -10.25 28.58 34.72
CA PRO A 248 -8.91 28.81 35.27
C PRO A 248 -8.93 29.66 36.54
N TYR A 249 -10.07 29.80 37.23
CA TYR A 249 -10.22 30.63 38.43
C TYR A 249 -10.65 29.80 39.66
N ASP A 250 -10.69 28.48 39.54
CA ASP A 250 -10.94 27.58 40.66
C ASP A 250 -9.64 27.03 41.26
N TYR A 251 -9.66 25.82 41.84
CA TYR A 251 -8.49 25.25 42.51
C TYR A 251 -7.59 24.44 41.57
N CYS A 252 -7.89 24.43 40.27
CA CYS A 252 -7.09 23.79 39.26
C CYS A 252 -7.11 24.61 37.97
N ASP A 253 -5.95 25.08 37.53
CA ASP A 253 -5.92 25.87 36.29
C ASP A 253 -6.09 25.00 35.03
N ASN A 254 -6.16 25.64 33.86
CA ASN A 254 -6.33 24.94 32.57
C ASN A 254 -5.07 24.19 32.09
N ASP A 255 -3.94 24.38 32.78
CA ASP A 255 -2.70 23.64 32.56
C ASP A 255 -2.54 22.52 33.62
N CYS A 256 -3.56 22.32 34.47
CA CYS A 256 -3.65 21.35 35.56
C CYS A 256 -2.54 21.49 36.62
N GLU A 257 -2.15 22.74 36.86
CA GLU A 257 -1.29 23.14 37.96
C GLU A 257 -2.15 23.62 39.14
N LEU A 258 -1.67 23.35 40.36
CA LEU A 258 -2.32 23.90 41.55
C LEU A 258 -2.09 25.41 41.61
N PRO A 259 -3.10 26.20 42.03
CA PRO A 259 -2.95 27.64 42.19
C PRO A 259 -1.83 27.96 43.18
N TYR A 260 -1.08 29.01 42.90
CA TYR A 260 -0.01 29.48 43.76
C TYR A 260 0.07 31.00 43.78
N CYS A 261 0.32 31.50 44.99
CA CYS A 261 0.42 32.92 45.23
C CYS A 261 1.63 33.56 44.54
N GLY A 262 1.38 34.67 43.85
CA GLY A 262 2.35 35.49 43.14
C GLY A 262 2.37 35.26 41.63
N ASN A 263 1.38 34.56 41.06
CA ASN A 263 1.28 34.29 39.62
C ASN A 263 0.50 35.38 38.85
N GLY A 264 -0.16 36.29 39.58
CA GLY A 264 -0.93 37.42 39.06
C GLY A 264 -2.41 37.11 38.79
N ILE A 265 -2.89 35.95 39.19
CA ILE A 265 -4.26 35.44 39.02
C ILE A 265 -4.80 35.13 40.41
N VAL A 266 -6.06 35.46 40.68
CA VAL A 266 -6.70 35.12 41.95
C VAL A 266 -7.53 33.86 41.72
N GLU A 267 -7.10 32.75 42.30
CA GLU A 267 -7.61 31.40 42.02
C GLU A 267 -8.08 30.72 43.33
N GLY A 268 -9.12 29.89 43.26
CA GLY A 268 -9.60 29.11 44.40
C GLY A 268 -9.99 29.95 45.65
N ASP A 269 -9.22 29.79 46.73
CA ASP A 269 -9.42 30.48 48.03
C ASP A 269 -8.54 31.73 48.21
N GLU A 270 -7.79 32.14 47.20
CA GLU A 270 -6.92 33.31 47.29
C GLU A 270 -7.75 34.60 47.53
N GLU A 271 -7.37 35.38 48.54
CA GLU A 271 -8.03 36.67 48.79
C GLU A 271 -7.47 37.78 47.88
N CYS A 272 -6.23 37.62 47.45
CA CYS A 272 -5.48 38.51 46.57
C CYS A 272 -4.37 37.74 45.86
N ASP A 273 -3.86 38.30 44.76
CA ASP A 273 -2.59 37.95 44.13
C ASP A 273 -2.09 39.21 43.40
N ASP A 274 -0.86 39.66 43.67
CA ASP A 274 -0.27 40.82 43.00
C ASP A 274 0.96 40.51 42.13
N GLY A 275 1.09 39.24 41.72
CA GLY A 275 2.00 38.78 40.68
C GLY A 275 3.47 38.84 41.06
N ASN A 276 3.77 38.84 42.36
CA ASN A 276 5.14 38.84 42.86
C ASN A 276 5.26 38.09 44.20
N THR A 277 6.47 38.03 44.75
CA THR A 277 6.77 37.25 45.97
C THR A 277 7.19 38.09 47.19
N ASP A 278 6.80 39.36 47.24
CA ASP A 278 7.11 40.29 48.34
C ASP A 278 6.00 40.33 49.40
N ASP A 279 6.23 39.75 50.59
CA ASP A 279 5.24 39.71 51.69
C ASP A 279 4.76 41.08 52.23
N TYR A 280 5.40 42.18 51.83
CA TYR A 280 5.21 43.50 52.44
C TYR A 280 4.49 44.53 51.55
N ASP A 281 3.82 44.08 50.49
CA ASP A 281 3.07 44.94 49.58
C ASP A 281 1.54 44.80 49.76
N SER A 282 0.76 44.67 48.69
CA SER A 282 -0.69 44.54 48.76
C SER A 282 -1.14 43.12 49.11
N CYS A 283 -0.33 42.11 48.79
CA CYS A 283 -0.67 40.71 48.96
C CYS A 283 0.50 39.91 49.55
N THR A 284 0.26 39.16 50.62
CA THR A 284 1.28 38.28 51.18
C THR A 284 1.48 37.03 50.31
N ASN A 285 2.62 36.34 50.41
CA ASN A 285 2.84 35.04 49.73
C ASN A 285 1.93 33.91 50.23
N GLU A 286 1.11 34.16 51.26
CA GLU A 286 0.06 33.24 51.74
C GLU A 286 -1.32 33.63 51.18
N CYS A 287 -1.36 34.50 50.17
CA CYS A 287 -2.55 34.97 49.47
C CYS A 287 -3.63 35.59 50.37
N THR A 288 -3.14 36.37 51.35
CA THR A 288 -3.97 37.22 52.22
C THR A 288 -3.60 38.67 52.03
N GLU A 289 -4.61 39.55 52.08
CA GLU A 289 -4.40 40.99 51.93
C GLU A 289 -3.49 41.51 53.05
N TYR A 290 -2.39 42.16 52.67
CA TYR A 290 -1.56 42.85 53.65
C TYR A 290 -2.14 44.24 53.92
N CYS A 291 -2.84 44.39 55.04
CA CYS A 291 -3.22 45.71 55.56
C CYS A 291 -2.15 46.18 56.57
N PRO A 292 -1.16 47.00 56.16
CA PRO A 292 -0.23 47.57 57.13
C PRO A 292 -1.03 48.37 58.17
N PRO A 293 -0.71 48.27 59.47
CA PRO A 293 -1.39 49.06 60.47
C PRO A 293 -1.21 50.54 60.10
N GLU A 294 -2.33 51.27 59.95
CA GLU A 294 -2.31 52.69 59.63
C GLU A 294 -1.28 53.37 60.52
N ARG A 295 -0.31 54.07 59.90
CA ARG A 295 0.57 54.95 60.67
C ARG A 295 -0.35 55.93 61.41
N MET A 296 -0.50 55.73 62.71
CA MET A 296 -1.03 56.78 63.57
C MET A 296 -0.21 58.03 63.28
N PRO A 297 -0.82 59.15 62.86
CA PRO A 297 -0.06 60.35 62.59
C PRO A 297 0.54 60.80 63.92
N MET A 298 1.87 60.77 64.01
CA MET A 298 2.78 61.83 64.47
C MET A 298 4.22 61.29 64.55
#